data_AF-A0A2Z3GV86-F1
#
_entry.id   AF-A0A2Z3GV86-F1
#
_cell.length_a   1.000
_cell.length_b   1.000
_cell.length_c   1.000
_cell.angle_alpha   90.00
_cell.angle_beta   90.00
_cell.angle_gamma   90.00
#
_symmetry.space_group_name_H-M   'P 1'
#
loop_
_entity.id
_entity.type
_entity.pdbx_description
1 polymer ?
#
loop_
_entity_poly.entity_id
_entity_poly.type
_entity_poly.pdbx_seq_one_letter_code
_entity_poly.pdbx_strand_id
1 'polypeptide(L)'
;MPLRPTSHFTWQVLRTVRRSKKPIDGRALRLVPSRKTKDGSFLTSLVDEGLLEFSTGSATDPFTATYSLTEKGKHAAEYGEYEYELKRPAVPTKSASAKGARPRS
;
A
#
# COMPACT_ATOMS: atom_id res chain seq x y z
N MET A 1 19.96 6.74 -1.99
CA MET A 1 18.59 6.52 -1.47
C MET A 1 18.68 5.53 -0.32
N PRO A 2 17.95 5.72 0.80
CA PRO A 2 18.00 4.78 1.90
C PRO A 2 17.26 3.48 1.53
N LEU A 3 17.92 2.35 1.78
CA LEU A 3 17.33 1.02 1.66
C LEU A 3 16.71 0.62 2.99
N ARG A 4 15.50 0.06 2.94
CA ARG A 4 14.81 -0.46 4.12
C ARG A 4 14.68 -1.99 4.02
N PRO A 5 15.04 -2.74 5.07
CA PRO A 5 14.79 -4.17 5.10
C PRO A 5 13.28 -4.43 5.19
N THR A 6 12.79 -5.37 4.39
CA THR A 6 11.41 -5.86 4.51
C THR A 6 11.29 -6.79 5.72
N SER A 7 10.15 -6.74 6.40
CA SER A 7 9.85 -7.75 7.42
C SER A 7 9.68 -9.12 6.76
N HIS A 8 10.00 -10.20 7.47
CA HIS A 8 9.81 -11.57 6.95
C HIS A 8 8.37 -11.81 6.47
N PHE A 9 7.37 -11.28 7.19
CA PHE A 9 5.97 -11.37 6.78
C PHE A 9 5.71 -10.65 5.46
N THR A 10 6.16 -9.40 5.33
CA THR A 10 6.07 -8.62 4.10
C THR A 10 6.70 -9.37 2.93
N TRP A 11 7.89 -9.92 3.14
CA TRP A 11 8.62 -10.68 2.14
C TRP A 11 7.83 -11.92 1.67
N GLN A 12 7.17 -12.65 2.59
CA GLN A 12 6.29 -13.77 2.24
C GLN A 12 5.08 -13.34 1.40
N VAL A 13 4.46 -12.19 1.74
CA VAL A 13 3.34 -11.61 0.97
C VAL A 13 3.80 -11.25 -0.45
N LEU A 14 4.94 -10.58 -0.59
CA LEU A 14 5.46 -10.22 -1.91
C LEU A 14 5.82 -11.46 -2.74
N ARG A 15 6.41 -12.49 -2.14
CA ARG A 15 6.73 -13.75 -2.84
C ARG A 15 5.48 -14.52 -3.26
N THR A 16 4.39 -14.46 -2.50
CA THR A 16 3.14 -15.13 -2.87
C THR A 16 2.47 -14.45 -4.05
N VAL A 17 2.42 -13.10 -4.09
CA VAL A 17 2.00 -12.37 -5.29
C VAL A 17 2.87 -12.74 -6.48
N ARG A 18 4.21 -12.74 -6.31
CA ARG A 18 5.16 -13.07 -7.39
C ARG A 18 4.94 -14.47 -7.96
N ARG A 19 4.68 -15.46 -7.09
CA ARG A 19 4.46 -16.86 -7.50
C ARG A 19 3.17 -17.05 -8.28
N SER A 20 2.14 -16.28 -7.96
CA SER A 20 0.82 -16.44 -8.56
C SER A 20 0.75 -16.01 -10.03
N LYS A 21 1.69 -15.17 -10.49
CA LYS A 21 1.76 -14.58 -11.84
C LYS A 21 0.48 -13.81 -12.28
N LYS A 22 -0.52 -13.69 -11.42
CA LYS A 22 -1.82 -13.05 -11.65
C LYS A 22 -2.14 -12.10 -10.49
N PRO A 23 -3.00 -11.10 -10.69
CA PRO A 23 -3.50 -10.29 -9.58
C PRO A 23 -4.15 -11.21 -8.55
N ILE A 24 -3.73 -11.09 -7.29
CA ILE A 24 -4.28 -11.89 -6.18
C ILE A 24 -5.17 -11.01 -5.30
N ASP A 25 -6.26 -11.58 -4.83
CA ASP A 25 -7.15 -10.96 -3.85
C ASP A 25 -6.44 -10.71 -2.51
N GLY A 26 -6.73 -9.57 -1.89
CA GLY A 26 -6.20 -9.23 -0.56
C GLY A 26 -6.50 -10.27 0.51
N ARG A 27 -7.62 -11.02 0.40
CA ARG A 27 -7.92 -12.16 1.29
C ARG A 27 -6.87 -13.26 1.22
N ALA A 28 -6.41 -13.61 0.03
CA ALA A 28 -5.40 -14.65 -0.16
C ALA A 28 -4.01 -14.17 0.29
N LEU A 29 -3.77 -12.86 0.35
CA LEU A 29 -2.54 -12.27 0.90
C LEU A 29 -2.51 -12.26 2.43
N ARG A 30 -3.61 -12.59 3.10
CA ARG A 30 -3.67 -12.76 4.55
C ARG A 30 -3.08 -14.12 4.95
N LEU A 31 -1.77 -14.28 4.77
CA LEU A 31 -1.04 -15.53 5.05
C LEU A 31 -1.07 -15.91 6.54
N VAL A 32 -1.10 -14.91 7.42
CA VAL A 32 -1.17 -15.11 8.87
C VAL A 32 -2.34 -14.29 9.42
N PRO A 33 -3.32 -14.90 10.11
CA PRO A 33 -4.34 -14.18 10.85
C PRO A 33 -3.72 -13.58 12.12
N SER A 34 -3.42 -12.28 12.08
CA SER A 34 -2.87 -11.51 13.20
C SER A 34 -3.69 -10.24 13.42
N ARG A 35 -3.51 -9.56 14.56
CA ARG A 35 -4.15 -8.24 14.78
C ARG A 35 -3.79 -7.23 13.69
N LYS A 36 -2.57 -7.25 13.17
CA LYS A 36 -2.10 -6.33 12.12
C LYS A 36 -2.70 -6.61 10.74
N THR A 37 -3.12 -7.85 10.49
CA THR A 37 -3.69 -8.28 9.20
C THR A 37 -5.21 -8.36 9.23
N LYS A 38 -5.84 -8.01 10.36
CA LYS A 38 -7.29 -8.02 10.53
C LYS A 38 -7.97 -6.93 9.70
N ASP A 39 -7.40 -5.74 9.69
CA ASP A 39 -8.04 -4.54 9.10
C ASP A 39 -7.60 -4.30 7.65
N GLY A 40 -6.66 -5.09 7.13
CA GLY A 40 -6.13 -4.93 5.77
C GLY A 40 -5.18 -3.75 5.60
N SER A 41 -4.92 -3.00 6.67
CA SER A 41 -4.02 -1.84 6.68
C SER A 41 -2.61 -2.16 6.17
N PHE A 42 -2.12 -3.38 6.37
CA PHE A 42 -0.83 -3.82 5.81
C PHE A 42 -0.79 -3.76 4.28
N LEU A 43 -1.90 -4.07 3.58
CA LEU A 43 -1.96 -3.99 2.12
C LEU A 43 -1.90 -2.53 1.67
N THR A 44 -2.67 -1.67 2.32
CA THR A 44 -2.64 -0.22 2.07
C THR A 44 -1.24 0.35 2.28
N SER A 45 -0.55 -0.04 3.37
CA SER A 45 0.83 0.39 3.60
C SER A 45 1.79 -0.10 2.52
N LEU A 46 1.64 -1.33 2.01
CA LEU A 46 2.46 -1.82 0.90
C LEU A 46 2.20 -1.07 -0.41
N VAL A 47 0.97 -0.61 -0.63
CA VAL A 47 0.64 0.24 -1.77
C VAL A 47 1.21 1.65 -1.60
N ASP A 48 1.08 2.24 -0.42
CA ASP A 48 1.65 3.56 -0.10
C ASP A 48 3.18 3.57 -0.23
N GLU A 49 3.83 2.46 0.11
CA GLU A 49 5.27 2.26 -0.07
C GLU A 49 5.65 1.95 -1.54
N GLY A 50 4.68 1.78 -2.43
CA GLY A 50 4.89 1.49 -3.84
C GLY A 50 5.42 0.08 -4.10
N LEU A 51 5.25 -0.85 -3.17
CA LEU A 51 5.62 -2.27 -3.31
C LEU A 51 4.51 -3.08 -4.00
N LEU A 52 3.26 -2.70 -3.75
CA LEU A 52 2.09 -3.25 -4.40
C LEU A 52 1.32 -2.15 -5.13
N GLU A 53 0.52 -2.57 -6.10
CA GLU A 53 -0.42 -1.69 -6.80
C GLU A 53 -1.80 -2.37 -6.85
N PHE A 54 -2.86 -1.57 -6.74
CA PHE A 54 -4.22 -2.05 -6.94
C PHE A 54 -4.44 -2.35 -8.42
N SER A 55 -4.66 -3.62 -8.76
CA SER A 55 -5.05 -4.00 -10.11
C SER A 55 -6.57 -3.81 -10.31
N THR A 56 -7.37 -4.10 -9.28
CA THR A 56 -8.81 -3.81 -9.24
C THR A 56 -9.24 -3.49 -7.81
N GLY A 57 -10.25 -2.64 -7.65
CA GLY A 57 -10.81 -2.26 -6.35
C GLY A 57 -10.22 -0.97 -5.79
N SER A 58 -10.30 -0.79 -4.46
CA SER A 58 -9.78 0.40 -3.77
C SER A 58 -9.31 0.07 -2.35
N ALA A 59 -8.59 1.02 -1.73
CA ALA A 59 -8.17 0.93 -0.33
C ALA A 59 -9.34 0.84 0.68
N THR A 60 -10.57 1.14 0.25
CA THR A 60 -11.79 1.04 1.07
C THR A 60 -12.15 -0.43 1.36
N ASP A 61 -11.89 -1.32 0.41
CA ASP A 61 -12.14 -2.76 0.52
C ASP A 61 -10.85 -3.55 0.22
N PRO A 62 -9.85 -3.49 1.10
CA PRO A 62 -8.52 -4.00 0.83
C PRO A 62 -8.50 -5.52 0.62
N PHE A 63 -9.47 -6.25 1.15
CA PHE A 63 -9.56 -7.70 1.03
C PHE A 63 -10.18 -8.17 -0.30
N THR A 64 -11.08 -7.37 -0.86
CA THR A 64 -11.80 -7.66 -2.11
C THR A 64 -11.02 -7.10 -3.31
N ALA A 65 -10.12 -6.14 -3.07
CA ALA A 65 -9.20 -5.64 -4.07
C ALA A 65 -8.17 -6.69 -4.51
N THR A 66 -7.73 -6.61 -5.76
CA THR A 66 -6.63 -7.42 -6.29
C THR A 66 -5.35 -6.60 -6.35
N TYR A 67 -4.23 -7.26 -6.06
CA TYR A 67 -2.92 -6.61 -6.01
C TYR A 67 -1.95 -7.24 -7.00
N SER A 68 -1.16 -6.37 -7.61
CA SER A 68 -0.06 -6.70 -8.49
C SER A 68 1.25 -6.15 -7.93
N LEU A 69 2.37 -6.78 -8.30
CA LEU A 69 3.71 -6.34 -7.91
C LEU A 69 4.22 -5.24 -8.83
N THR A 70 4.69 -4.16 -8.23
CA THR A 70 5.48 -3.12 -8.91
C THR A 70 6.93 -3.59 -9.12
N GLU A 71 7.73 -2.83 -9.87
CA GLU A 71 9.17 -3.10 -10.00
C GLU A 71 9.90 -3.08 -8.65
N LYS A 72 9.58 -2.11 -7.80
CA LYS A 72 10.09 -2.03 -6.41
C LYS A 72 9.69 -3.25 -5.60
N GLY A 73 8.44 -3.69 -5.71
CA GLY A 73 7.93 -4.90 -5.06
C GLY A 73 8.64 -6.17 -5.51
N LYS A 74 8.96 -6.29 -6.81
CA LYS A 74 9.72 -7.43 -7.36
C LYS A 74 11.13 -7.48 -6.79
N HIS A 75 11.80 -6.32 -6.73
CA HIS A 75 13.12 -6.20 -6.10
C HIS A 75 13.08 -6.61 -4.63
N ALA A 76 12.10 -6.09 -3.88
CA ALA A 76 11.87 -6.43 -2.49
C ALA A 76 11.58 -7.93 -2.27
N ALA A 77 10.84 -8.57 -3.18
CA ALA A 77 10.57 -10.01 -3.12
C ALA A 77 11.82 -10.86 -3.37
N GLU A 78 12.81 -10.33 -4.09
CA GLU A 78 14.04 -11.04 -4.48
C GLU A 78 15.16 -10.85 -3.46
N TYR A 79 15.41 -9.60 -3.06
CA TYR A 79 16.54 -9.24 -2.20
C TYR A 79 16.13 -9.03 -0.73
N GLY A 80 14.83 -8.97 -0.43
CA GLY A 80 14.35 -8.68 0.92
C GLY A 80 14.51 -7.21 1.33
N GLU A 81 14.94 -6.35 0.40
CA GLU A 81 15.20 -4.93 0.63
C GLU A 81 14.60 -4.08 -0.49
N TYR A 82 14.17 -2.87 -0.14
CA TYR A 82 13.57 -1.94 -1.09
C TYR A 82 14.01 -0.51 -0.85
N GLU A 83 13.98 0.25 -1.93
CA GLU A 83 14.28 1.67 -1.93
C GLU A 83 13.07 2.45 -1.41
N TYR A 84 13.25 3.08 -0.25
CA TYR A 84 12.22 3.85 0.40
C TYR A 84 12.48 5.34 0.20
N GLU A 85 11.53 6.02 -0.44
CA GLU A 85 11.52 7.48 -0.42
C GLU A 85 10.89 7.94 0.88
N LEU A 86 11.66 8.65 1.72
CA LEU A 86 11.07 9.45 2.79
C LEU A 86 10.22 10.54 2.14
N LYS A 87 8.96 10.22 1.85
CA LYS A 87 7.97 11.22 1.49
C LYS A 87 7.82 12.10 2.74
N ARG A 88 8.46 13.27 2.74
CA ARG A 88 8.18 14.30 3.76
C ARG A 88 6.66 14.45 3.77
N PRO A 89 5.99 14.33 4.93
CA PRO A 89 4.56 14.53 4.97
C PRO A 89 4.31 15.91 4.34
N ALA A 90 3.57 15.91 3.23
CA ALA A 90 3.13 17.15 2.63
C ALA A 90 2.33 17.86 3.73
N VAL A 91 2.86 19.00 4.17
CA VAL A 91 2.19 19.88 5.11
C VAL A 91 0.74 20.01 4.61
N PRO A 92 -0.29 19.72 5.42
CA PRO A 92 -1.65 19.82 4.94
C PRO A 92 -1.91 21.29 4.66
N THR A 93 -1.82 21.68 3.38
CA THR A 93 -2.38 22.93 2.91
C THR A 93 -3.87 22.78 3.14
N LYS A 94 -4.36 23.31 4.26
CA LYS A 94 -5.79 23.53 4.47
C LYS A 94 -6.25 24.32 3.26
N SER A 95 -6.87 23.63 2.32
CA SER A 95 -7.67 24.24 1.27
C SER A 95 -8.77 25.00 1.99
N ALA A 96 -8.53 26.28 2.26
CA ALA A 96 -9.54 27.21 2.69
C ALA A 96 -10.53 27.36 1.52
N SER A 97 -11.45 26.42 1.43
CA SER A 97 -12.57 26.50 0.51
C SER A 97 -13.48 27.61 1.00
N ALA A 98 -13.49 28.69 0.22
CA ALA A 98 -14.34 29.85 0.41
C ALA A 98 -15.83 29.49 0.34
N LYS A 99 -16.64 30.02 1.27
CA LYS A 99 -18.03 30.41 0.98
C LYS A 99 -18.61 31.27 2.08
N GLY A 100 -18.97 32.50 1.75
CA GLY A 100 -19.70 33.37 2.68
C GLY A 100 -19.86 34.82 2.20
N ALA A 101 -20.26 35.03 0.95
CA ALA A 101 -20.81 36.31 0.53
C ALA A 101 -22.05 36.65 1.40
N ARG A 102 -22.06 37.85 1.99
CA ARG A 102 -23.28 38.51 2.47
C ARG A 102 -23.30 39.94 1.93
N PRO A 103 -24.23 40.30 1.06
CA PRO A 103 -24.68 41.68 0.92
C PRO A 103 -25.90 41.93 1.83
N ARG A 104 -26.22 43.22 2.03
CA ARG A 104 -27.32 43.84 2.83
C ARG A 104 -26.83 44.38 4.18
N SER A 105 -27.05 45.64 4.55
CA SER A 105 -27.93 46.71 4.06
C SER A 105 -27.29 48.07 4.29
#